data_AF-A0A354M169-F1
#
_entry.id   AF-A0A354M169-F1
#
_cell.length_a   1.000
_cell.length_b   1.000
_cell.length_c   1.000
_cell.angle_alpha   90.00
_cell.angle_beta   90.00
_cell.angle_gamma   90.00
#
_symmetry.space_group_name_H-M   'P 1'
#
loop_
_entity.id
_entity.type
_entity.pdbx_description
1 polymer ?
#
loop_
_entity_poly.entity_id
_entity_poly.type
_entity_poly.pdbx_seq_one_letter_code
_entity_poly.pdbx_strand_id
1 'polypeptide(L)'
;QLEQLQEIVLVDGEQETLEQEQEMLTHAEEIKSELYTLSGYFESENIGGLSLMKNILSGVRSLHRIYPSVESLQNRLETLYIEFKDIAEDIETRLESVSIDPERLAEVEERLDAIYRLQQKHRVQTVSELLEIQRKLAAKLEMIDSSDEAINLLEQKIAGQKDVLCRMAGELSQKRADAALCFSKMLVSAATPLGMPNLRFEVFFRTKEDLDENGAEQVQFLFSANKNQSLQPVAEVASGGEISRLMLCIKSLIAGAVALPTIIFDEVDTGVSGEIADKMGVIMKNMACYMQVISITHLPQVASKGSFHYRVYKSDTDLDTVTRIDCLSEEERIEEIARMLSGVELTDAALSNARELLRK
;
A
#
# COMPACT_ATOMS: atom_id res chain seq x y z
N GLN A 1 30.32 3.45 18.56
CA GLN A 1 30.62 4.32 17.39
C GLN A 1 30.16 5.75 17.65
N LEU A 2 28.89 5.96 18.00
CA LEU A 2 28.38 7.28 18.36
C LEU A 2 29.07 7.86 19.62
N GLU A 3 29.26 7.05 20.67
CA GLU A 3 29.91 7.47 21.93
C GLU A 3 31.31 8.08 21.70
N GLN A 4 32.15 7.42 20.88
CA GLN A 4 33.49 7.92 20.56
C GLN A 4 33.49 9.26 19.80
N LEU A 5 32.48 9.52 18.97
CA LEU A 5 32.32 10.81 18.29
C LEU A 5 31.78 11.88 19.25
N GLN A 6 31.04 11.49 20.29
CA GLN A 6 30.52 12.40 21.31
C GLN A 6 31.60 12.78 22.34
N GLU A 7 32.52 11.88 22.67
CA GLU A 7 33.62 12.12 23.62
C GLU A 7 34.60 13.21 23.16
N ILE A 8 34.90 13.28 21.86
CA ILE A 8 35.93 14.19 21.33
C ILE A 8 35.39 15.63 21.11
N VAL A 9 34.08 15.85 21.15
CA VAL A 9 33.42 17.16 20.96
C VAL A 9 34.04 17.96 19.82
N LEU A 10 33.77 17.52 18.59
CA LEU A 10 34.31 18.13 17.38
C LEU A 10 33.66 19.49 17.11
N VAL A 11 34.48 20.48 16.74
CA VAL A 11 34.00 21.79 16.29
C VAL A 11 34.33 21.97 14.81
N ASP A 12 33.38 22.47 14.03
CA ASP A 12 33.59 22.71 12.60
C ASP A 12 34.63 23.83 12.39
N GLY A 13 35.55 23.62 11.44
CA GLY A 13 36.69 24.52 11.19
C GLY A 13 37.84 24.42 12.20
N GLU A 14 37.72 23.64 13.28
CA GLU A 14 38.77 23.49 14.30
C GLU A 14 40.07 22.90 13.73
N GLN A 15 39.95 21.91 12.84
CA GLN A 15 41.11 21.25 12.24
C GLN A 15 42.00 22.25 11.47
N GLU A 16 41.41 23.09 10.62
CA GLU A 16 42.14 24.06 9.80
C GLU A 16 42.88 25.08 10.68
N THR A 17 42.23 25.51 11.78
CA THR A 17 42.86 26.43 12.74
C THR A 17 44.02 25.79 13.49
N LEU A 18 43.89 24.51 13.88
CA LEU A 18 44.94 23.77 14.58
C LEU A 18 46.12 23.42 13.66
N GLU A 19 45.86 23.09 12.39
CA GLU A 19 46.92 22.85 11.39
C GLU A 19 47.77 24.12 11.17
N GLN A 20 47.13 25.30 11.07
CA GLN A 20 47.84 26.59 10.99
C GLN A 20 48.64 26.90 12.26
N GLU A 21 48.08 26.63 13.43
CA GLU A 21 48.75 26.80 14.72
C GLU A 21 49.97 25.87 14.83
N GLN A 22 49.83 24.60 14.44
CA GLN A 22 50.90 23.61 14.43
C GLN A 22 52.05 24.05 13.52
N GLU A 23 51.76 24.50 12.30
CA GLU A 23 52.79 24.95 11.35
C GLU A 23 53.60 26.11 11.94
N MET A 24 52.92 27.10 12.54
CA MET A 24 53.58 28.24 13.20
C MET A 24 54.44 27.82 14.40
N LEU A 25 53.93 26.94 15.26
CA LEU A 25 54.65 26.46 16.45
C LEU A 25 55.86 25.60 16.09
N THR A 26 55.74 24.77 15.05
CA THR A 26 56.83 23.90 14.57
C THR A 26 58.02 24.71 14.08
N HIS A 27 57.78 25.84 13.41
CA HIS A 27 58.82 26.71 12.87
C HIS A 27 59.17 27.87 13.82
N ALA A 28 58.60 27.94 15.02
CA ALA A 28 58.78 29.07 15.93
C ALA A 28 60.25 29.30 16.33
N GLU A 29 61.02 28.22 16.54
CA GLU A 29 62.45 28.32 16.85
C GLU A 29 63.25 28.92 15.69
N GLU A 30 63.02 28.43 14.47
CA GLU A 30 63.70 28.92 13.26
C GLU A 30 63.35 30.38 12.97
N ILE A 31 62.06 30.73 13.04
CA ILE A 31 61.56 32.10 12.86
C ILE A 31 62.19 33.03 13.89
N LYS A 32 62.23 32.64 15.16
CA LYS A 32 62.79 33.47 16.23
C LYS A 32 64.30 33.65 16.09
N SER A 33 65.01 32.60 15.70
CA SER A 33 66.46 32.65 15.43
C SER A 33 66.80 33.59 14.27
N GLU A 34 66.05 33.54 13.18
CA GLU A 34 66.25 34.40 12.02
C GLU A 34 65.91 35.87 12.35
N LEU A 35 64.78 36.12 13.02
CA LEU A 35 64.39 37.46 13.47
C LEU A 35 65.42 38.07 14.44
N TYR A 36 66.00 37.26 15.33
CA TYR A 36 67.06 37.69 16.24
C TYR A 36 68.32 38.09 15.46
N THR A 37 68.69 37.30 14.45
CA THR A 37 69.83 37.60 13.57
C THR A 37 69.59 38.89 12.78
N LEU A 38 68.38 39.08 12.24
CA LEU A 38 67.97 40.28 11.53
C LEU A 38 68.03 41.52 12.42
N SER A 39 67.44 41.47 13.62
CA SER A 39 67.50 42.56 14.61
C SER A 39 68.96 42.93 14.94
N GLY A 40 69.83 41.93 15.10
CA GLY A 40 71.26 42.14 15.33
C GLY A 40 71.97 42.94 14.23
N TYR A 41 71.55 42.83 12.96
CA TYR A 41 72.12 43.64 11.87
C TYR A 41 71.77 45.14 11.96
N PHE A 42 70.65 45.49 12.61
CA PHE A 42 70.24 46.89 12.79
C PHE A 42 70.92 47.55 14.00
N GLU A 43 71.04 46.83 15.12
CA GLU A 43 71.36 47.41 16.43
C GLU A 43 72.82 47.33 16.89
N SER A 44 73.67 46.52 16.24
CA SER A 44 75.05 46.27 16.71
C SER A 44 75.89 47.55 16.93
N GLU A 45 76.51 47.68 18.11
CA GLU A 45 77.37 48.83 18.43
C GLU A 45 78.58 48.93 17.48
N ASN A 46 78.71 50.08 16.80
CA ASN A 46 79.73 50.45 15.80
C ASN A 46 79.63 49.83 14.40
N ILE A 47 78.77 48.83 14.15
CA ILE A 47 78.64 48.17 12.83
C ILE A 47 77.17 48.08 12.38
N GLY A 48 76.20 48.28 13.27
CA GLY A 48 74.77 48.16 12.98
C GLY A 48 74.29 49.20 11.96
N GLY A 49 73.39 48.78 11.08
CA GLY A 49 72.88 49.61 9.99
C GLY A 49 72.33 50.95 10.46
N LEU A 50 71.66 51.01 11.62
CA LEU A 50 71.09 52.25 12.16
C LEU A 50 72.19 53.23 12.59
N SER A 51 73.26 52.72 13.21
CA SER A 51 74.41 53.53 13.61
C SER A 51 75.15 54.11 12.40
N LEU A 52 75.33 53.29 11.35
CA LEU A 52 75.95 53.70 10.09
C LEU A 52 75.09 54.74 9.35
N MET A 53 73.79 54.53 9.25
CA MET A 53 72.87 55.46 8.61
C MET A 53 72.84 56.81 9.36
N LYS A 54 72.86 56.79 10.70
CA LYS A 54 72.97 57.99 11.53
C LYS A 54 74.29 58.72 11.32
N ASN A 55 75.40 58.01 11.18
CA ASN A 55 76.70 58.58 10.86
C ASN A 55 76.71 59.23 9.47
N ILE A 56 76.19 58.56 8.44
CA ILE A 56 76.03 59.11 7.09
C ILE A 56 75.20 60.40 7.13
N LEU A 57 74.08 60.38 7.86
CA LEU A 57 73.21 61.53 8.00
C LEU A 57 73.90 62.71 8.70
N SER A 58 74.67 62.45 9.76
CA SER A 58 75.47 63.47 10.46
C SER A 58 76.56 64.08 9.56
N GLY A 59 77.18 63.26 8.70
CA GLY A 59 78.17 63.70 7.72
C GLY A 59 77.56 64.61 6.65
N VAL A 60 76.41 64.22 6.09
CA VAL A 60 75.70 65.03 5.08
C VAL A 60 75.16 66.33 5.67
N ARG A 61 74.64 66.32 6.90
CA ARG A 61 74.25 67.56 7.62
C ARG A 61 75.43 68.52 7.81
N SER A 62 76.60 67.97 8.13
CA SER A 62 77.82 68.78 8.27
C SER A 62 78.29 69.35 6.93
N LEU A 63 78.21 68.55 5.85
CA LEU A 63 78.55 68.97 4.49
C LEU A 63 77.60 70.05 3.96
N HIS A 64 76.29 69.92 4.21
CA HIS A 64 75.27 70.87 3.78
C HIS A 64 75.54 72.30 4.29
N ARG A 65 76.12 72.44 5.51
CA ARG A 65 76.50 73.75 6.07
C ARG A 65 77.54 74.50 5.24
N ILE A 66 78.38 73.78 4.48
CA ILE A 66 79.49 74.34 3.69
C ILE A 66 79.16 74.29 2.20
N TYR A 67 78.31 73.36 1.77
CA TYR A 67 77.95 73.12 0.38
C TYR A 67 76.43 72.92 0.23
N PRO A 68 75.64 74.01 0.06
CA PRO A 68 74.17 73.93 0.12
C PRO A 68 73.52 73.02 -0.93
N SER A 69 74.18 72.74 -2.06
CA SER A 69 73.58 71.95 -3.15
C SER A 69 73.34 70.46 -2.81
N VAL A 70 73.70 69.99 -1.60
CA VAL A 70 73.36 68.64 -1.12
C VAL A 70 72.04 68.57 -0.33
N GLU A 71 71.26 69.65 -0.26
CA GLU A 71 69.97 69.70 0.47
C GLU A 71 69.01 68.56 0.09
N SER A 72 68.82 68.34 -1.21
CA SER A 72 67.97 67.25 -1.72
C SER A 72 68.46 65.86 -1.28
N LEU A 73 69.79 65.67 -1.20
CA LEU A 73 70.38 64.41 -0.72
C LEU A 73 70.17 64.24 0.79
N GLN A 74 70.31 65.32 1.58
CA GLN A 74 70.03 65.30 3.01
C GLN A 74 68.59 64.88 3.30
N ASN A 75 67.60 65.52 2.66
CA ASN A 75 66.18 65.23 2.91
C ASN A 75 65.82 63.77 2.57
N ARG A 76 66.42 63.22 1.51
CA ARG A 76 66.23 61.81 1.15
C ARG A 76 66.85 60.86 2.19
N LEU A 77 68.03 61.18 2.71
CA LEU A 77 68.68 60.39 3.75
C LEU A 77 67.95 60.47 5.09
N GLU A 78 67.33 61.61 5.42
CA GLU A 78 66.49 61.75 6.61
C GLU A 78 65.24 60.86 6.51
N THR A 79 64.59 60.86 5.35
CA THR A 79 63.42 60.01 5.10
C THR A 79 63.79 58.52 5.19
N LEU A 80 64.91 58.12 4.56
CA LEU A 80 65.40 56.75 4.62
C LEU A 80 65.78 56.32 6.04
N TYR A 81 66.33 57.22 6.85
CA TYR A 81 66.68 56.91 8.24
C TYR A 81 65.44 56.63 9.09
N ILE A 82 64.36 57.38 8.90
CA ILE A 82 63.08 57.16 9.61
C ILE A 82 62.51 55.80 9.20
N GLU A 83 62.34 55.54 7.89
CA GLU A 83 61.82 54.26 7.40
C GLU A 83 62.66 53.07 7.88
N PHE A 84 63.97 53.21 7.87
CA PHE A 84 64.89 52.15 8.30
C PHE A 84 64.83 51.90 9.81
N LYS A 85 64.48 52.92 10.60
CA LYS A 85 64.22 52.78 12.04
C LYS A 85 62.90 52.08 12.30
N ASP A 86 61.85 52.44 11.56
CA ASP A 86 60.52 51.81 11.69
C ASP A 86 60.59 50.31 11.33
N ILE A 87 61.32 49.93 10.27
CA ILE A 87 61.55 48.52 9.92
C ILE A 87 62.28 47.75 11.04
N ALA A 88 63.23 48.38 11.72
CA ALA A 88 63.94 47.74 12.83
C ALA A 88 63.01 47.48 14.02
N GLU A 89 62.19 48.47 14.38
CA GLU A 89 61.17 48.37 15.43
C GLU A 89 60.11 47.30 15.09
N ASP A 90 59.70 47.18 13.82
CA ASP A 90 58.79 46.14 13.35
C ASP A 90 59.39 44.73 13.49
N ILE A 91 60.69 44.56 13.21
CA ILE A 91 61.40 43.28 13.37
C ILE A 91 61.47 42.89 14.85
N GLU A 92 61.77 43.84 15.73
CA GLU A 92 61.78 43.61 17.19
C GLU A 92 60.39 43.24 17.72
N THR A 93 59.36 43.97 17.29
CA THR A 93 57.97 43.66 17.68
C THR A 93 57.58 42.24 17.27
N ARG A 94 57.98 41.81 16.07
CA ARG A 94 57.75 40.43 15.59
C ARG A 94 58.57 39.42 16.38
N LEU A 95 59.82 39.71 16.70
CA LEU A 95 60.69 38.85 17.51
C LEU A 95 60.10 38.59 18.90
N GLU A 96 59.52 39.61 19.53
CA GLU A 96 58.84 39.50 20.82
C GLU A 96 57.54 38.70 20.72
N SER A 97 56.81 38.81 19.60
CA SER A 97 55.54 38.11 19.38
C SER A 97 55.69 36.60 19.16
N VAL A 98 56.87 36.12 18.72
CA VAL A 98 57.11 34.69 18.48
C VAL A 98 57.44 33.97 19.79
N SER A 99 56.46 33.24 20.32
CA SER A 99 56.60 32.36 21.48
C SER A 99 56.97 30.93 21.05
N ILE A 100 58.00 30.36 21.69
CA ILE A 100 58.32 28.94 21.59
C ILE A 100 57.61 28.26 22.76
N ASP A 101 56.56 27.50 22.47
CA ASP A 101 55.75 26.79 23.47
C ASP A 101 55.63 25.29 23.10
N PRO A 102 56.55 24.45 23.61
CA PRO A 102 56.53 23.01 23.34
C PRO A 102 55.32 22.30 23.95
N GLU A 103 54.78 22.80 25.07
CA GLU A 103 53.59 22.20 25.71
C GLU A 103 52.37 22.43 24.82
N ARG A 104 52.19 23.65 24.32
CA ARG A 104 51.11 23.97 23.39
C ARG A 104 51.19 23.18 22.09
N LEU A 105 52.39 23.00 21.53
CA LEU A 105 52.58 22.18 20.33
C LEU A 105 52.12 20.73 20.56
N ALA A 106 52.48 20.13 21.70
CA ALA A 106 52.06 18.78 22.04
C ALA A 106 50.54 18.65 22.20
N GLU A 107 49.87 19.64 22.80
CA GLU A 107 48.40 19.68 22.89
C GLU A 107 47.73 19.72 21.52
N VAL A 108 48.24 20.57 20.62
CA VAL A 108 47.74 20.74 19.25
C VAL A 108 47.93 19.44 18.46
N GLU A 109 49.11 18.81 18.57
CA GLU A 109 49.40 17.51 17.95
C GLU A 109 48.48 16.39 18.46
N GLU A 110 48.28 16.28 19.77
CA GLU A 110 47.39 15.27 20.36
C GLU A 110 45.94 15.46 19.87
N ARG A 111 45.48 16.71 19.78
CA ARG A 111 44.15 17.06 19.30
C ARG A 111 43.98 16.72 17.81
N LEU A 112 44.94 17.09 16.97
CA LEU A 112 44.95 16.74 15.54
C LEU A 112 44.99 15.23 15.33
N ASP A 113 45.81 14.51 16.09
CA ASP A 113 45.87 13.04 16.04
C ASP A 113 44.54 12.39 16.42
N ALA A 114 43.81 12.94 17.40
CA ALA A 114 42.47 12.46 17.73
C ALA A 114 41.49 12.66 16.57
N ILE A 115 41.54 13.83 15.91
CA ILE A 115 40.72 14.15 14.73
C ILE A 115 41.06 13.21 13.56
N TYR A 116 42.33 13.05 13.22
CA TYR A 116 42.76 12.18 12.11
C TYR A 116 42.42 10.71 12.36
N ARG A 117 42.56 10.21 13.59
CA ARG A 117 42.14 8.84 13.96
C ARG A 117 40.65 8.62 13.71
N LEU A 118 39.81 9.59 14.04
CA LEU A 118 38.37 9.53 13.74
C LEU A 118 38.10 9.58 12.23
N GLN A 119 38.75 10.49 11.51
CA GLN A 119 38.62 10.62 10.06
C GLN A 119 38.99 9.33 9.33
N GLN A 120 40.11 8.71 9.71
CA GLN A 120 40.56 7.45 9.13
C GLN A 120 39.58 6.30 9.42
N LYS A 121 39.08 6.23 10.66
CA LYS A 121 38.12 5.20 11.08
C LYS A 121 36.80 5.29 10.30
N HIS A 122 36.33 6.51 10.08
CA HIS A 122 35.07 6.78 9.39
C HIS A 122 35.23 6.99 7.87
N ARG A 123 36.47 6.97 7.36
CA ARG A 123 36.85 7.15 5.95
C ARG A 123 36.34 8.46 5.36
N VAL A 124 36.54 9.53 6.11
CA VAL A 124 36.16 10.91 5.76
C VAL A 124 37.38 11.81 5.80
N GLN A 125 37.29 12.97 5.16
CA GLN A 125 38.42 13.91 5.03
C GLN A 125 38.24 15.18 5.84
N THR A 126 37.03 15.46 6.31
CA THR A 126 36.73 16.71 7.04
C THR A 126 36.01 16.47 8.36
N VAL A 127 36.16 17.41 9.29
CA VAL A 127 35.39 17.41 10.56
C VAL A 127 33.88 17.55 10.29
N SER A 128 33.49 18.36 9.30
CA SER A 128 32.11 18.49 8.83
C SER A 128 31.47 17.14 8.47
N GLU A 129 32.20 16.28 7.74
CA GLU A 129 31.73 14.94 7.40
C GLU A 129 31.59 14.02 8.63
N LEU A 130 32.50 14.13 9.61
CA LEU A 130 32.37 13.42 10.89
C LEU A 130 31.11 13.83 11.66
N LEU A 131 30.80 15.13 11.71
CA LEU A 131 29.59 15.66 12.34
C LEU A 131 28.32 15.22 11.63
N GLU A 132 28.33 15.06 10.30
CA GLU A 132 27.22 14.44 9.59
C GLU A 132 27.02 12.97 9.98
N ILE A 133 28.10 12.20 10.07
CA ILE A 133 28.04 10.80 10.48
C ILE A 133 27.49 10.68 11.90
N GLN A 134 27.93 11.54 12.82
CA GLN A 134 27.42 11.60 14.18
C GLN A 134 25.90 11.83 14.19
N ARG A 135 25.41 12.83 13.43
CA ARG A 135 23.97 13.11 13.30
C ARG A 135 23.20 11.92 12.72
N LYS A 136 23.72 11.29 11.66
CA LYS A 136 23.10 10.10 11.03
C LYS A 136 23.02 8.91 11.99
N LEU A 137 24.04 8.69 12.81
CA LEU A 137 24.07 7.60 13.80
C LEU A 137 23.10 7.87 14.96
N ALA A 138 23.03 9.12 15.45
CA ALA A 138 22.09 9.52 16.49
C ALA A 138 20.63 9.33 16.03
N ALA A 139 20.29 9.81 14.84
CA ALA A 139 18.95 9.65 14.27
C ALA A 139 18.55 8.17 14.06
N LYS A 140 19.51 7.31 13.68
CA LYS A 140 19.27 5.87 13.55
C LYS A 140 18.95 5.20 14.87
N LEU A 141 19.65 5.57 15.96
CA LEU A 141 19.38 5.03 17.29
C LEU A 141 17.99 5.45 17.79
N GLU A 142 17.65 6.73 17.64
CA GLU A 142 16.32 7.24 18.00
C GLU A 142 15.19 6.55 17.21
N MET A 143 15.41 6.24 15.92
CA MET A 143 14.48 5.46 15.12
C MET A 143 14.31 4.03 15.65
N ILE A 144 15.38 3.38 16.12
CA ILE A 144 15.30 2.02 16.66
C ILE A 144 14.51 2.04 17.99
N ASP A 145 14.84 2.96 18.90
CA ASP A 145 14.18 3.06 20.20
C ASP A 145 12.68 3.37 20.07
N SER A 146 12.29 4.21 19.11
CA SER A 146 10.87 4.54 18.85
C SER A 146 10.11 3.45 18.07
N SER A 147 10.80 2.51 17.42
CA SER A 147 10.16 1.47 16.61
C SER A 147 9.43 0.46 17.46
N ASP A 148 9.98 0.06 18.60
CA ASP A 148 9.36 -0.94 19.48
C ASP A 148 8.07 -0.40 20.12
N GLU A 149 8.04 0.87 20.51
CA GLU A 149 6.83 1.53 21.00
C GLU A 149 5.75 1.61 19.89
N ALA A 150 6.17 1.96 18.66
CA ALA A 150 5.26 2.02 17.52
C ALA A 150 4.67 0.65 17.16
N ILE A 151 5.49 -0.41 17.19
CA ILE A 151 5.06 -1.80 16.97
C ILE A 151 4.02 -2.20 18.02
N ASN A 152 4.33 -2.01 19.31
CA ASN A 152 3.41 -2.34 20.40
C ASN A 152 2.06 -1.61 20.26
N LEU A 153 2.07 -0.33 19.88
CA LEU A 153 0.86 0.45 19.66
C LEU A 153 0.03 -0.11 18.48
N LEU A 154 0.70 -0.51 17.40
CA LEU A 154 0.03 -1.10 16.22
C LEU A 154 -0.53 -2.49 16.54
N GLU A 155 0.18 -3.33 17.29
CA GLU A 155 -0.30 -4.64 17.72
C GLU A 155 -1.56 -4.52 18.59
N GLN A 156 -1.59 -3.55 19.54
CA GLN A 156 -2.79 -3.26 20.32
C GLN A 156 -3.97 -2.82 19.45
N LYS A 157 -3.71 -1.98 18.44
CA LYS A 157 -4.75 -1.56 17.48
C LYS A 157 -5.27 -2.74 16.66
N ILE A 158 -4.39 -3.63 16.20
CA ILE A 158 -4.77 -4.85 15.46
C ILE A 158 -5.63 -5.74 16.34
N ALA A 159 -5.24 -5.98 17.59
CA ALA A 159 -6.01 -6.77 18.55
C ALA A 159 -7.41 -6.18 18.78
N GLY A 160 -7.50 -4.87 19.00
CA GLY A 160 -8.79 -4.18 19.17
C GLY A 160 -9.69 -4.27 17.93
N GLN A 161 -9.12 -4.13 16.73
CA GLN A 161 -9.89 -4.30 15.48
C GLN A 161 -10.34 -5.76 15.27
N LYS A 162 -9.51 -6.74 15.67
CA LYS A 162 -9.86 -8.16 15.61
C LYS A 162 -11.05 -8.48 16.51
N ASP A 163 -11.11 -7.93 17.72
CA ASP A 163 -12.25 -8.12 18.63
C ASP A 163 -13.55 -7.54 18.03
N VAL A 164 -13.48 -6.36 17.43
CA VAL A 164 -14.63 -5.75 16.74
C VAL A 164 -15.09 -6.63 15.58
N LEU A 165 -14.16 -7.11 14.76
CA LEU A 165 -14.45 -7.99 13.63
C LEU A 165 -15.11 -9.30 14.08
N CYS A 166 -14.58 -9.95 15.13
CA CYS A 166 -15.14 -11.19 15.70
C CYS A 166 -16.59 -10.99 16.19
N ARG A 167 -16.87 -9.86 16.86
CA ARG A 167 -18.23 -9.54 17.31
C ARG A 167 -19.19 -9.36 16.11
N MET A 168 -18.78 -8.59 15.11
CA MET A 168 -19.58 -8.39 13.90
C MET A 168 -19.83 -9.69 13.13
N ALA A 169 -18.82 -10.57 13.07
CA ALA A 169 -18.98 -11.88 12.47
C ALA A 169 -19.97 -12.75 13.25
N GLY A 170 -19.92 -12.73 14.58
CA GLY A 170 -20.90 -13.43 15.43
C GLY A 170 -22.34 -12.94 15.22
N GLU A 171 -22.54 -11.62 15.10
CA GLU A 171 -23.86 -11.06 14.76
C GLU A 171 -24.36 -11.51 13.38
N LEU A 172 -23.46 -11.57 12.40
CA LEU A 172 -23.77 -12.07 11.07
C LEU A 172 -24.13 -13.56 11.09
N SER A 173 -23.36 -14.39 11.81
CA SER A 173 -23.63 -15.82 12.02
C SER A 173 -25.01 -16.05 12.62
N GLN A 174 -25.39 -15.29 13.66
CA GLN A 174 -26.71 -15.44 14.28
C GLN A 174 -27.84 -15.10 13.29
N LYS A 175 -27.72 -13.98 12.57
CA LYS A 175 -28.72 -13.59 11.55
C LYS A 175 -28.83 -14.62 10.43
N ARG A 176 -27.71 -15.23 10.04
CA ARG A 176 -27.67 -16.31 9.04
C ARG A 176 -28.38 -17.55 9.54
N ALA A 177 -28.15 -17.97 10.79
CA ALA A 177 -28.82 -19.11 11.38
C ALA A 177 -30.34 -18.92 11.44
N ASP A 178 -30.80 -17.74 11.86
CA ASP A 178 -32.23 -17.41 11.92
C ASP A 178 -32.88 -17.40 10.53
N ALA A 179 -32.21 -16.77 9.56
CA ALA A 179 -32.67 -16.73 8.17
C ALA A 179 -32.69 -18.13 7.52
N ALA A 180 -31.67 -18.96 7.78
CA ALA A 180 -31.59 -20.33 7.30
C ALA A 180 -32.75 -21.19 7.82
N LEU A 181 -33.11 -21.06 9.10
CA LEU A 181 -34.24 -21.80 9.66
C LEU A 181 -35.57 -21.42 8.97
N CYS A 182 -35.79 -20.12 8.75
CA CYS A 182 -36.97 -19.62 8.05
C CYS A 182 -37.00 -20.10 6.59
N PHE A 183 -35.89 -19.93 5.88
CA PHE A 183 -35.74 -20.31 4.49
C PHE A 183 -35.96 -21.81 4.27
N SER A 184 -35.35 -22.67 5.09
CA SER A 184 -35.53 -24.12 5.00
C SER A 184 -37.00 -24.53 5.16
N LYS A 185 -37.73 -23.91 6.11
CA LYS A 185 -39.17 -24.18 6.30
C LYS A 185 -40.01 -23.75 5.09
N MET A 186 -39.76 -22.54 4.57
CA MET A 186 -40.46 -22.04 3.39
C MET A 186 -40.21 -22.93 2.17
N LEU A 187 -38.96 -23.38 1.99
CA LEU A 187 -38.58 -24.24 0.88
C LEU A 187 -39.26 -25.62 0.96
N VAL A 188 -39.25 -26.27 2.12
CA VAL A 188 -39.95 -27.55 2.34
C VAL A 188 -41.46 -27.40 2.07
N SER A 189 -42.06 -26.31 2.55
CA SER A 189 -43.49 -26.02 2.30
C SER A 189 -43.79 -25.80 0.82
N ALA A 190 -42.92 -25.11 0.08
CA ALA A 190 -43.09 -24.87 -1.36
C ALA A 190 -42.87 -26.13 -2.20
N ALA A 191 -41.99 -27.03 -1.75
CA ALA A 191 -41.63 -28.24 -2.45
C ALA A 191 -42.60 -29.42 -2.25
N THR A 192 -43.29 -29.46 -1.11
CA THR A 192 -44.31 -30.48 -0.80
C THR A 192 -45.39 -30.63 -1.90
N PRO A 193 -46.07 -29.54 -2.36
CA PRO A 193 -47.06 -29.64 -3.44
C PRO A 193 -46.46 -29.98 -4.82
N LEU A 194 -45.13 -29.95 -4.96
CA LEU A 194 -44.41 -30.33 -6.18
C LEU A 194 -43.97 -31.81 -6.17
N GLY A 195 -44.64 -32.64 -5.39
CA GLY A 195 -44.38 -34.08 -5.34
C GLY A 195 -43.15 -34.46 -4.53
N MET A 196 -42.66 -33.59 -3.65
CA MET A 196 -41.51 -33.87 -2.77
C MET A 196 -41.90 -33.80 -1.27
N PRO A 197 -42.85 -34.63 -0.80
CA PRO A 197 -43.37 -34.54 0.58
C PRO A 197 -42.35 -34.98 1.65
N ASN A 198 -41.33 -35.75 1.26
CA ASN A 198 -40.29 -36.26 2.16
C ASN A 198 -38.97 -35.47 2.06
N LEU A 199 -39.01 -34.31 1.41
CA LEU A 199 -37.85 -33.47 1.21
C LEU A 199 -37.27 -33.00 2.54
N ARG A 200 -35.94 -33.10 2.65
CA ARG A 200 -35.17 -32.48 3.73
C ARG A 200 -34.19 -31.50 3.13
N PHE A 201 -34.12 -30.33 3.73
CA PHE A 201 -33.20 -29.27 3.34
C PHE A 201 -32.61 -28.63 4.59
N GLU A 202 -31.30 -28.46 4.59
CA GLU A 202 -30.54 -27.90 5.69
C GLU A 202 -29.49 -26.94 5.14
N VAL A 203 -29.32 -25.81 5.81
CA VAL A 203 -28.22 -24.90 5.54
C VAL A 203 -27.16 -25.17 6.59
N PHE A 204 -26.04 -25.75 6.16
CA PHE A 204 -24.92 -26.08 7.02
C PHE A 204 -23.89 -24.95 6.98
N PHE A 205 -23.45 -24.53 8.17
CA PHE A 205 -22.45 -23.48 8.34
C PHE A 205 -21.16 -24.10 8.89
N ARG A 206 -20.14 -24.19 8.04
CA ARG A 206 -18.81 -24.64 8.46
C ARG A 206 -17.98 -23.45 8.92
N THR A 207 -17.59 -23.43 10.18
CA THR A 207 -16.67 -22.41 10.72
C THR A 207 -15.31 -22.49 10.02
N LYS A 208 -14.79 -21.34 9.61
CA LYS A 208 -13.45 -21.18 9.01
C LYS A 208 -12.43 -20.88 10.11
N GLU A 209 -11.17 -21.22 9.86
CA GLU A 209 -10.06 -20.88 10.77
C GLU A 209 -9.83 -19.36 10.80
N ASP A 210 -9.88 -18.73 9.63
CA ASP A 210 -9.78 -17.28 9.47
C ASP A 210 -11.06 -16.66 8.94
N LEU A 211 -11.33 -15.43 9.39
CA LEU A 211 -12.42 -14.61 8.86
C LEU A 211 -11.99 -14.03 7.51
N ASP A 212 -12.91 -14.05 6.55
CA ASP A 212 -12.74 -13.38 5.25
C ASP A 212 -13.86 -12.35 5.03
N GLU A 213 -13.89 -11.77 3.82
CA GLU A 213 -14.93 -10.83 3.39
C GLU A 213 -16.37 -11.38 3.51
N ASN A 214 -16.53 -12.70 3.55
CA ASN A 214 -17.82 -13.40 3.67
C ASN A 214 -18.13 -13.82 5.12
N GLY A 215 -17.29 -13.46 6.09
CA GLY A 215 -17.48 -13.72 7.52
C GLY A 215 -16.79 -14.99 8.02
N ALA A 216 -17.26 -15.52 9.16
CA ALA A 216 -16.62 -16.63 9.87
C ALA A 216 -16.98 -18.03 9.34
N GLU A 217 -17.87 -18.13 8.37
CA GLU A 217 -18.46 -19.41 7.94
C GLU A 217 -18.41 -19.59 6.43
N GLN A 218 -18.32 -20.84 6.01
CA GLN A 218 -18.65 -21.30 4.68
C GLN A 218 -20.05 -21.92 4.70
N VAL A 219 -20.95 -21.41 3.86
CA VAL A 219 -22.34 -21.87 3.77
C VAL A 219 -22.44 -23.02 2.77
N GLN A 220 -23.09 -24.11 3.17
CA GLN A 220 -23.40 -25.24 2.29
C GLN A 220 -24.90 -25.55 2.35
N PHE A 221 -25.53 -25.68 1.19
CA PHE A 221 -26.91 -26.11 1.08
C PHE A 221 -26.95 -27.63 0.91
N LEU A 222 -27.54 -28.30 1.89
CA LEU A 222 -27.69 -29.74 1.91
C LEU A 222 -29.14 -30.12 1.62
N PHE A 223 -29.32 -31.15 0.79
CA PHE A 223 -30.61 -31.58 0.28
C PHE A 223 -30.71 -33.11 0.27
N SER A 224 -31.94 -33.60 0.48
CA SER A 224 -32.30 -34.99 0.28
C SER A 224 -33.76 -35.07 -0.15
N ALA A 225 -34.02 -35.73 -1.29
CA ALA A 225 -35.37 -35.91 -1.81
C ALA A 225 -36.19 -36.93 -1.00
N ASN A 226 -35.51 -37.84 -0.29
CA ASN A 226 -36.12 -38.98 0.38
C ASN A 226 -35.74 -39.06 1.86
N LYS A 227 -36.67 -39.54 2.70
CA LYS A 227 -36.46 -39.69 4.14
C LYS A 227 -35.27 -40.61 4.51
N ASN A 228 -34.99 -41.60 3.66
CA ASN A 228 -33.99 -42.65 3.92
C ASN A 228 -32.59 -42.33 3.33
N GLN A 229 -32.45 -41.26 2.54
CA GLN A 229 -31.17 -40.85 1.97
C GLN A 229 -30.50 -39.82 2.88
N SER A 230 -29.18 -39.84 2.99
CA SER A 230 -28.44 -38.80 3.71
C SER A 230 -28.62 -37.44 3.02
N LEU A 231 -28.47 -36.37 3.79
CA LEU A 231 -28.33 -35.03 3.25
C LEU A 231 -27.00 -34.94 2.49
N GLN A 232 -27.05 -34.44 1.25
CA GLN A 232 -25.87 -34.25 0.41
C GLN A 232 -25.84 -32.81 -0.12
N PRO A 233 -24.67 -32.26 -0.44
CA PRO A 233 -24.59 -30.97 -1.11
C PRO A 233 -25.44 -30.96 -2.37
N VAL A 234 -26.25 -29.90 -2.57
CA VAL A 234 -27.15 -29.79 -3.73
C VAL A 234 -26.41 -29.99 -5.07
N ALA A 235 -25.15 -29.56 -5.14
CA ALA A 235 -24.31 -29.70 -6.33
C ALA A 235 -23.90 -31.16 -6.66
N GLU A 236 -23.96 -32.06 -5.68
CA GLU A 236 -23.50 -33.45 -5.82
C GLU A 236 -24.66 -34.43 -6.06
N VAL A 237 -25.91 -33.94 -6.06
CA VAL A 237 -27.09 -34.78 -6.28
C VAL A 237 -27.29 -35.00 -7.79
N ALA A 238 -27.51 -36.26 -8.20
CA ALA A 238 -27.54 -36.67 -9.61
C ALA A 238 -28.94 -36.69 -10.25
N SER A 239 -30.01 -36.35 -9.51
CA SER A 239 -31.41 -36.44 -9.98
C SER A 239 -31.86 -35.11 -10.60
N GLY A 240 -31.77 -34.99 -11.94
CA GLY A 240 -32.05 -33.74 -12.67
C GLY A 240 -33.48 -33.21 -12.48
N GLY A 241 -34.49 -34.09 -12.38
CA GLY A 241 -35.89 -33.67 -12.22
C GLY A 241 -36.20 -33.12 -10.82
N GLU A 242 -35.67 -33.74 -9.76
CA GLU A 242 -35.87 -33.28 -8.39
C GLU A 242 -35.13 -31.98 -8.11
N ILE A 243 -33.91 -31.83 -8.65
CA ILE A 243 -33.13 -30.60 -8.53
C ILE A 243 -33.81 -29.45 -9.28
N SER A 244 -34.34 -29.69 -10.48
CA SER A 244 -35.03 -28.65 -11.24
C SER A 244 -36.27 -28.14 -10.50
N ARG A 245 -37.02 -29.04 -9.85
CA ARG A 245 -38.16 -28.63 -9.00
C ARG A 245 -37.73 -27.92 -7.73
N LEU A 246 -36.63 -28.34 -7.09
CA LEU A 246 -36.04 -27.63 -5.96
C LEU A 246 -35.62 -26.22 -6.37
N MET A 247 -34.95 -26.08 -7.51
CA MET A 247 -34.52 -24.79 -8.06
C MET A 247 -35.71 -23.91 -8.41
N LEU A 248 -36.80 -24.45 -8.96
CA LEU A 248 -38.04 -23.71 -9.15
C LEU A 248 -38.59 -23.16 -7.83
N CYS A 249 -38.59 -23.97 -6.76
CA CYS A 249 -39.00 -23.50 -5.43
C CYS A 249 -38.12 -22.34 -4.96
N ILE A 250 -36.80 -22.52 -4.99
CA ILE A 250 -35.83 -21.48 -4.59
C ILE A 250 -36.03 -20.21 -5.42
N LYS A 251 -36.12 -20.34 -6.75
CA LYS A 251 -36.31 -19.21 -7.67
C LYS A 251 -37.64 -18.50 -7.43
N SER A 252 -38.72 -19.22 -7.14
CA SER A 252 -40.01 -18.62 -6.82
C SER A 252 -39.98 -17.83 -5.50
N LEU A 253 -39.26 -18.32 -4.49
CA LEU A 253 -39.11 -17.63 -3.20
C LEU A 253 -38.31 -16.33 -3.34
N ILE A 254 -37.34 -16.29 -4.26
CA ILE A 254 -36.51 -15.09 -4.48
C ILE A 254 -37.03 -14.16 -5.58
N ALA A 255 -38.01 -14.58 -6.38
CA ALA A 255 -38.52 -13.81 -7.53
C ALA A 255 -39.06 -12.43 -7.16
N GLY A 256 -39.56 -12.25 -5.93
CA GLY A 256 -39.98 -10.95 -5.40
C GLY A 256 -38.87 -10.12 -4.74
N ALA A 257 -37.71 -10.72 -4.48
CA ALA A 257 -36.60 -10.09 -3.75
C ALA A 257 -35.42 -9.70 -4.66
N VAL A 258 -35.24 -10.37 -5.79
CA VAL A 258 -34.13 -10.15 -6.73
C VAL A 258 -34.69 -9.68 -8.06
N ALA A 259 -34.14 -8.60 -8.61
CA ALA A 259 -34.45 -8.10 -9.95
C ALA A 259 -33.84 -9.01 -11.03
N LEU A 260 -34.40 -10.21 -11.21
CA LEU A 260 -34.10 -11.06 -12.36
C LEU A 260 -35.10 -10.70 -13.48
N PRO A 261 -34.67 -10.19 -14.64
CA PRO A 261 -35.59 -9.78 -15.70
C PRO A 261 -36.26 -10.98 -16.41
N THR A 262 -35.52 -12.07 -16.62
CA THR A 262 -36.00 -13.26 -17.37
C THR A 262 -35.40 -14.54 -16.80
N ILE A 263 -36.20 -15.61 -16.75
CA ILE A 263 -35.76 -16.98 -16.42
C ILE A 263 -36.28 -17.96 -17.48
N ILE A 264 -35.43 -18.93 -17.82
CA ILE A 264 -35.75 -20.01 -18.76
C ILE A 264 -35.72 -21.32 -17.99
N PHE A 265 -36.81 -22.09 -18.08
CA PHE A 265 -36.89 -23.45 -17.58
C PHE A 265 -36.95 -24.41 -18.77
N ASP A 266 -36.01 -25.35 -18.78
CA ASP A 266 -35.97 -26.46 -19.72
C ASP A 266 -36.08 -27.76 -18.92
N GLU A 267 -36.93 -28.69 -19.37
CA GLU A 267 -37.13 -30.02 -18.77
C GLU A 267 -37.49 -30.06 -17.26
N VAL A 268 -37.93 -28.94 -16.68
CA VAL A 268 -38.37 -28.89 -15.27
C VAL A 268 -39.61 -29.75 -15.00
N ASP A 269 -40.35 -30.07 -16.06
CA ASP A 269 -41.52 -30.96 -16.08
C ASP A 269 -41.17 -32.45 -16.27
N THR A 270 -39.89 -32.81 -16.32
CA THR A 270 -39.46 -34.20 -16.46
C THR A 270 -39.86 -35.05 -15.25
N GLY A 271 -40.56 -36.16 -15.51
CA GLY A 271 -40.98 -37.11 -14.49
C GLY A 271 -42.13 -36.63 -13.60
N VAL A 272 -42.88 -35.60 -14.02
CA VAL A 272 -44.11 -35.14 -13.35
C VAL A 272 -45.32 -35.21 -14.26
N SER A 273 -46.50 -35.40 -13.68
CA SER A 273 -47.77 -35.43 -14.39
C SER A 273 -48.93 -35.06 -13.46
N GLY A 274 -50.12 -34.86 -14.02
CA GLY A 274 -51.34 -34.62 -13.25
C GLY A 274 -51.28 -33.38 -12.37
N GLU A 275 -51.66 -33.52 -11.09
CA GLU A 275 -51.76 -32.41 -10.14
C GLU A 275 -50.42 -31.69 -9.92
N ILE A 276 -49.29 -32.41 -9.93
CA ILE A 276 -47.97 -31.83 -9.73
C ILE A 276 -47.63 -30.86 -10.87
N ALA A 277 -47.94 -31.23 -12.12
CA ALA A 277 -47.71 -30.39 -13.29
C ALA A 277 -48.57 -29.11 -13.25
N ASP A 278 -49.82 -29.21 -12.79
CA ASP A 278 -50.70 -28.03 -12.60
C ASP A 278 -50.14 -27.09 -11.52
N LYS A 279 -49.71 -27.63 -10.36
CA LYS A 279 -49.06 -26.83 -9.30
C LYS A 279 -47.80 -26.14 -9.80
N MET A 280 -47.00 -26.81 -10.62
CA MET A 280 -45.81 -26.24 -11.22
C MET A 280 -46.12 -25.06 -12.14
N GLY A 281 -47.13 -25.22 -13.01
CA GLY A 281 -47.60 -24.13 -13.87
C GLY A 281 -48.14 -22.94 -13.06
N VAL A 282 -48.83 -23.18 -11.95
CA VAL A 282 -49.29 -22.11 -11.04
C VAL A 282 -48.11 -21.35 -10.42
N ILE A 283 -47.07 -22.04 -9.98
CA ILE A 283 -45.87 -21.39 -9.43
C ILE A 283 -45.20 -20.53 -10.50
N MET A 284 -45.02 -21.04 -11.72
CA MET A 284 -44.46 -20.27 -12.84
C MET A 284 -45.30 -19.05 -13.20
N LYS A 285 -46.64 -19.19 -13.22
CA LYS A 285 -47.57 -18.08 -13.47
C LYS A 285 -47.44 -16.99 -12.39
N ASN A 286 -47.31 -17.38 -11.13
CA ASN A 286 -47.09 -16.44 -10.02
C ASN A 286 -45.71 -15.75 -10.13
N MET A 287 -44.67 -16.47 -10.53
CA MET A 287 -43.36 -15.88 -10.81
C MET A 287 -43.43 -14.87 -11.97
N ALA A 288 -44.27 -15.14 -12.98
CA ALA A 288 -44.45 -14.28 -14.13
C ALA A 288 -45.03 -12.89 -13.79
N CYS A 289 -45.57 -12.70 -12.57
CA CYS A 289 -45.98 -11.38 -12.08
C CYS A 289 -44.80 -10.45 -11.78
N TYR A 290 -43.60 -11.00 -11.54
CA TYR A 290 -42.42 -10.24 -11.14
C TYR A 290 -41.30 -10.26 -12.19
N MET A 291 -41.32 -11.24 -13.10
CA MET A 291 -40.28 -11.43 -14.13
C MET A 291 -40.81 -12.16 -15.36
N GLN A 292 -40.07 -12.15 -16.47
CA GLN A 292 -40.42 -12.99 -17.63
C GLN A 292 -40.04 -14.44 -17.36
N VAL A 293 -41.00 -15.36 -17.52
CA VAL A 293 -40.77 -16.81 -17.41
C VAL A 293 -40.98 -17.46 -18.77
N ILE A 294 -39.94 -18.13 -19.27
CA ILE A 294 -40.01 -18.96 -20.48
C ILE A 294 -39.89 -20.40 -20.04
N SER A 295 -40.89 -21.23 -20.34
CA SER A 295 -40.86 -22.66 -20.05
C SER A 295 -40.95 -23.45 -21.35
N ILE A 296 -40.02 -24.37 -21.55
CA ILE A 296 -40.11 -25.39 -22.59
C ILE A 296 -40.78 -26.60 -21.94
N THR A 297 -41.93 -27.03 -22.46
CA THR A 297 -42.76 -28.07 -21.83
C THR A 297 -43.52 -28.87 -22.85
N HIS A 298 -43.74 -30.14 -22.52
CA HIS A 298 -44.63 -31.04 -23.26
C HIS A 298 -45.94 -31.29 -22.50
N LEU A 299 -46.11 -30.72 -21.30
CA LEU A 299 -47.27 -30.93 -20.46
C LEU A 299 -48.35 -29.86 -20.70
N PRO A 300 -49.59 -30.27 -21.09
CA PRO A 300 -50.68 -29.32 -21.34
C PRO A 300 -51.03 -28.51 -20.09
N GLN A 301 -50.85 -29.07 -18.88
CA GLN A 301 -51.11 -28.39 -17.62
C GLN A 301 -50.19 -27.16 -17.46
N VAL A 302 -48.91 -27.26 -17.82
CA VAL A 302 -47.95 -26.15 -17.74
C VAL A 302 -48.19 -25.16 -18.87
N ALA A 303 -48.32 -25.64 -20.12
CA ALA A 303 -48.55 -24.79 -21.28
C ALA A 303 -49.85 -23.97 -21.19
N SER A 304 -50.89 -24.51 -20.54
CA SER A 304 -52.14 -23.79 -20.31
C SER A 304 -52.00 -22.55 -19.40
N LYS A 305 -50.98 -22.49 -18.55
CA LYS A 305 -50.76 -21.36 -17.61
C LYS A 305 -50.01 -20.18 -18.20
N GLY A 306 -49.36 -20.35 -19.36
CA GLY A 306 -48.59 -19.29 -20.01
C GLY A 306 -49.46 -18.10 -20.46
N SER A 307 -48.90 -16.90 -20.49
CA SER A 307 -49.58 -15.74 -21.11
C SER A 307 -49.55 -15.83 -22.64
N PHE A 308 -48.45 -16.35 -23.18
CA PHE A 308 -48.25 -16.63 -24.60
C PHE A 308 -47.89 -18.11 -24.78
N HIS A 309 -48.33 -18.71 -25.88
CA HIS A 309 -48.00 -20.10 -26.22
C HIS A 309 -47.34 -20.12 -27.59
N TYR A 310 -46.09 -20.58 -27.62
CA TYR A 310 -45.33 -20.77 -28.84
C TYR A 310 -45.23 -22.27 -29.15
N ARG A 311 -45.58 -22.66 -30.38
CA ARG A 311 -45.46 -24.04 -30.84
C ARG A 311 -44.19 -24.19 -31.67
N VAL A 312 -43.34 -25.13 -31.28
CA VAL A 312 -42.14 -25.53 -32.03
C VAL A 312 -42.47 -26.75 -32.88
N TYR A 313 -42.19 -26.70 -34.18
CA TYR A 313 -42.44 -27.82 -35.09
C TYR A 313 -41.38 -27.90 -36.18
N LYS A 314 -41.18 -29.09 -36.73
CA LYS A 314 -40.28 -29.32 -37.87
C LYS A 314 -41.08 -29.23 -39.17
N SER A 315 -40.52 -28.51 -40.14
CA SER A 315 -41.04 -28.43 -41.51
C SER A 315 -39.98 -29.00 -42.43
N ASP A 316 -40.31 -30.11 -43.09
CA ASP A 316 -39.46 -30.65 -44.15
C ASP A 316 -39.62 -29.80 -45.41
N THR A 317 -38.51 -29.41 -46.01
CA THR A 317 -38.44 -28.86 -47.36
C THR A 317 -37.76 -29.88 -48.27
N ASP A 318 -37.85 -29.73 -49.59
CA ASP A 318 -37.25 -30.68 -50.55
C ASP A 318 -35.72 -30.89 -50.37
N LEU A 319 -35.04 -30.01 -49.60
CA LEU A 319 -33.60 -30.02 -49.38
C LEU A 319 -33.20 -30.22 -47.91
N ASP A 320 -33.94 -29.66 -46.94
CA ASP A 320 -33.59 -29.69 -45.51
C ASP A 320 -34.82 -29.74 -44.60
N THR A 321 -34.65 -30.28 -43.38
CA THR A 321 -35.62 -30.16 -42.28
C THR A 321 -35.31 -28.91 -41.46
N VAL A 322 -36.24 -27.94 -41.41
CA VAL A 322 -36.07 -26.71 -40.63
C VAL A 322 -37.01 -26.66 -39.42
N THR A 323 -36.51 -26.22 -38.27
CA THR A 323 -37.34 -25.98 -37.08
C THR A 323 -37.97 -24.59 -37.15
N ARG A 324 -39.29 -24.51 -36.96
CA ARG A 324 -40.07 -23.27 -36.94
C ARG A 324 -40.77 -23.08 -35.59
N ILE A 325 -41.09 -21.82 -35.29
CA ILE A 325 -41.77 -21.42 -34.06
C ILE A 325 -42.87 -20.44 -34.41
N ASP A 326 -44.12 -20.78 -34.08
CA ASP A 326 -45.28 -19.90 -34.27
C ASP A 326 -45.83 -19.45 -32.92
N CYS A 327 -46.24 -18.18 -32.81
CA CYS A 327 -47.05 -17.71 -31.70
C CYS A 327 -48.52 -18.06 -31.98
N LEU A 328 -49.15 -18.84 -31.11
CA LEU A 328 -50.52 -19.30 -31.31
C LEU A 328 -51.54 -18.23 -30.92
N SER A 329 -52.60 -18.09 -31.71
CA SER A 329 -53.83 -17.40 -31.33
C SER A 329 -54.58 -18.14 -30.21
N GLU A 330 -55.63 -17.53 -29.63
CA GLU A 330 -56.43 -18.19 -28.59
C GLU A 330 -57.07 -19.50 -29.07
N GLU A 331 -57.54 -19.54 -30.32
CA GLU A 331 -58.19 -20.71 -30.92
C GLU A 331 -57.16 -21.81 -31.20
N GLU A 332 -56.05 -21.47 -31.86
CA GLU A 332 -54.94 -22.40 -32.11
C GLU A 332 -54.34 -22.93 -30.81
N ARG A 333 -54.36 -22.13 -29.74
CA ARG A 333 -53.91 -22.53 -28.42
C ARG A 333 -54.83 -23.58 -27.79
N ILE A 334 -56.16 -23.46 -27.94
CA ILE A 334 -57.10 -24.49 -27.49
C ILE A 334 -56.85 -25.80 -28.25
N GLU A 335 -56.67 -25.73 -29.57
CA GLU A 335 -56.38 -26.90 -30.40
C GLU A 335 -55.06 -27.56 -30.02
N GLU A 336 -54.01 -26.78 -29.79
CA GLU A 336 -52.71 -27.33 -29.41
C GLU A 336 -52.75 -27.99 -28.04
N ILE A 337 -53.39 -27.37 -27.04
CA ILE A 337 -53.56 -27.98 -25.71
C ILE A 337 -54.42 -29.25 -25.80
N ALA A 338 -55.45 -29.27 -26.65
CA ALA A 338 -56.25 -30.47 -26.88
C ALA A 338 -55.40 -31.58 -27.54
N ARG A 339 -54.55 -31.23 -28.52
CA ARG A 339 -53.60 -32.16 -29.14
C ARG A 339 -52.59 -32.71 -28.13
N MET A 340 -52.07 -31.87 -27.24
CA MET A 340 -51.20 -32.30 -26.14
C MET A 340 -51.89 -33.25 -25.15
N LEU A 341 -53.23 -33.18 -25.02
CA LEU A 341 -54.03 -34.06 -24.14
C LEU A 341 -54.41 -35.39 -24.80
N SER A 342 -54.87 -35.38 -26.07
CA SER A 342 -55.41 -36.57 -26.76
C SER A 342 -54.47 -37.20 -27.78
N GLY A 343 -53.33 -36.58 -28.05
CA GLY A 343 -52.39 -37.01 -29.08
C GLY A 343 -52.82 -36.56 -30.48
N VAL A 344 -52.79 -37.47 -31.46
CA VAL A 344 -52.90 -37.12 -32.88
C VAL A 344 -54.33 -36.72 -33.30
N GLU A 345 -55.36 -37.30 -32.67
CA GLU A 345 -56.77 -37.01 -33.01
C GLU A 345 -57.39 -35.98 -32.05
N LEU A 346 -57.96 -34.91 -32.62
CA LEU A 346 -58.75 -33.92 -31.90
C LEU A 346 -60.16 -34.46 -31.67
N THR A 347 -60.55 -34.60 -30.41
CA THR A 347 -61.91 -35.00 -30.03
C THR A 347 -62.63 -33.85 -29.32
N ASP A 348 -63.97 -33.83 -29.39
CA ASP A 348 -64.78 -32.82 -28.69
C ASP A 348 -64.52 -32.82 -27.17
N ALA A 349 -64.27 -34.00 -26.59
CA ALA A 349 -63.90 -34.14 -25.18
C ALA A 349 -62.55 -33.49 -24.88
N ALA A 350 -61.54 -33.65 -25.74
CA ALA A 350 -60.23 -33.03 -25.59
C ALA A 350 -60.30 -31.51 -25.69
N LEU A 351 -61.08 -30.98 -26.64
CA LEU A 351 -61.33 -29.54 -26.78
C LEU A 351 -62.04 -28.95 -25.54
N SER A 352 -63.01 -29.68 -24.99
CA SER A 352 -63.69 -29.28 -23.75
C SER A 352 -62.71 -29.21 -22.57
N ASN A 353 -61.86 -30.22 -22.39
CA ASN A 353 -60.86 -30.25 -21.33
C ASN A 353 -59.79 -29.15 -21.50
N ALA A 354 -59.35 -28.89 -22.74
CA ALA A 354 -58.40 -27.83 -23.03
C ALA A 354 -58.94 -26.44 -22.64
N ARG A 355 -60.22 -26.17 -22.95
CA ARG A 355 -60.89 -24.93 -22.53
C ARG A 355 -60.99 -24.82 -21.01
N GLU A 356 -61.20 -25.92 -20.30
CA GLU A 356 -61.23 -25.90 -18.84
C GLU A 356 -59.84 -25.59 -18.25
N LEU A 357 -58.77 -26.18 -18.80
CA LEU A 357 -57.40 -25.90 -18.35
C LEU A 357 -57.00 -24.45 -18.56
N LEU A 358 -57.35 -23.85 -19.71
CA LEU A 358 -57.06 -22.44 -20.01
C LEU A 358 -57.84 -21.44 -19.14
N ARG A 359 -58.98 -21.86 -18.57
CA ARG A 359 -59.79 -21.03 -17.66
C ARG A 359 -59.26 -21.02 -16.23
N LYS A 360 -58.45 -22.00 -15.83
CA LYS A 360 -57.81 -22.11 -14.52
C LYS A 360 -56.47 -21.39 -14.52
#